data_AF-A0A0W7TMH5-F1
#
_entry.id   AF-A0A0W7TMH5-F1
#
_cell.length_a   1.000
_cell.length_b   1.000
_cell.length_c   1.000
_cell.angle_alpha   90.00
_cell.angle_beta   90.00
_cell.angle_gamma   90.00
#
_symmetry.space_group_name_H-M   'P 1'
#
loop_
_entity.id
_entity.type
_entity.pdbx_description
1 polymer ?
#
loop_
_entity_poly.entity_id
_entity_poly.type
_entity_poly.pdbx_seq_one_letter_code
_entity_poly.pdbx_strand_id
1 'polypeptide(L)' 'MVNETNDTKNNTPAAYLVAEVCYCMAFFMLKKLLEQKILSPEICQQINVAVAEKYGVLRLNI' A
#
# COMPACT_ATOMS: atom_id res chain seq x y z
N MET A 1 -8.62 -24.71 20.58
CA MET A 1 -8.95 -23.62 19.65
C MET A 1 -8.20 -22.40 20.14
N VAL A 2 -6.97 -22.20 19.64
CA VAL A 2 -6.09 -21.08 20.04
C VAL A 2 -6.02 -20.16 18.84
N ASN A 3 -6.70 -19.02 18.93
CA ASN A 3 -6.59 -17.95 17.95
C ASN A 3 -5.39 -17.10 18.33
N GLU A 4 -4.22 -17.44 17.78
CA GLU A 4 -3.05 -16.57 17.77
C GLU A 4 -2.81 -16.12 16.32
N THR A 5 -3.62 -15.19 15.82
CA THR A 5 -3.15 -14.27 14.78
C THR A 5 -2.31 -13.20 15.47
N ASN A 6 -1.06 -13.55 15.76
CA ASN A 6 -0.01 -12.58 16.04
C ASN A 6 0.25 -11.78 14.75
N ASP A 7 -0.61 -10.80 14.46
CA ASP A 7 -0.26 -9.64 13.65
C ASP A 7 0.71 -8.79 14.47
N THR A 8 1.93 -9.30 14.64
CA THR A 8 3.07 -8.48 15.02
C THR A 8 3.35 -7.60 13.81
N LYS A 9 2.62 -6.48 13.68
CA LYS A 9 3.13 -5.31 12.98
C LYS A 9 4.51 -5.09 13.57
N ASN A 10 5.55 -5.36 12.78
CA ASN A 10 6.91 -5.16 13.22
C ASN A 10 7.08 -3.65 13.40
N ASN A 11 6.97 -3.18 14.65
CA ASN A 11 6.99 -1.75 15.02
C ASN A 11 8.38 -1.13 14.88
N THR A 12 9.25 -1.69 14.03
CA THR A 12 10.64 -1.24 13.89
C THR A 12 10.71 -0.19 12.78
N PRO A 13 11.56 0.85 12.93
CA PRO A 13 11.77 1.85 11.87
C PRO A 13 12.12 1.22 10.52
N ALA A 14 12.86 0.10 10.52
CA ALA A 14 13.21 -0.64 9.31
C ALA A 14 11.98 -1.24 8.60
N ALA A 15 11.01 -1.80 9.34
CA ALA A 15 9.80 -2.35 8.74
C ALA A 15 8.90 -1.27 8.12
N TYR A 16 8.81 -0.09 8.75
CA TYR A 16 8.13 1.06 8.17
C TYR A 16 8.78 1.53 6.85
N LEU A 17 10.11 1.63 6.83
CA LEU A 17 10.84 2.01 5.61
C LEU A 17 10.65 1.00 4.48
N VAL A 18 10.68 -0.31 4.79
CA VAL A 18 10.40 -1.36 3.80
C VAL A 18 8.97 -1.23 3.27
N ALA A 19 7.98 -1.02 4.13
CA ALA A 19 6.60 -0.83 3.71
C ALA A 19 6.41 0.41 2.82
N GLU A 20 7.08 1.51 3.14
CA GLU A 20 7.07 2.75 2.35
C GLU A 20 7.73 2.56 0.97
N VAL A 21 8.86 1.85 0.90
CA VAL A 21 9.50 1.49 -0.37
C VAL A 21 8.58 0.60 -1.20
N CYS A 22 7.95 -0.42 -0.60
CA CYS A 22 7.01 -1.28 -1.31
C CYS A 22 5.80 -0.51 -1.84
N TYR A 23 5.23 0.40 -1.05
CA TYR A 23 4.15 1.28 -1.48
C TYR A 23 4.57 2.17 -2.67
N CYS A 24 5.73 2.82 -2.58
CA CYS A 24 6.25 3.68 -3.65
C CYS A 24 6.43 2.91 -4.97
N MET A 25 6.97 1.69 -4.92
CA MET A 25 7.13 0.85 -6.11
C MET A 25 5.77 0.46 -6.73
N ALA A 26 4.79 0.11 -5.89
CA ALA A 26 3.45 -0.22 -6.36
C ALA A 26 2.73 1.00 -6.96
N PHE A 27 2.83 2.17 -6.31
CA PHE A 27 2.29 3.42 -6.83
C PHE A 27 2.89 3.79 -8.19
N PHE A 28 4.21 3.64 -8.36
CA PHE A 28 4.88 3.89 -9.63
C PHE A 28 4.35 2.99 -10.75
N MET A 29 4.11 1.71 -10.46
CA MET A 29 3.52 0.77 -11.43
C MET A 29 2.07 1.15 -11.76
N LEU A 30 1.27 1.54 -10.77
CA LEU A 30 -0.11 2.01 -11.01
C LEU A 30 -0.13 3.25 -11.90
N LYS A 31 0.77 4.22 -11.66
CA LYS A 31 0.89 5.40 -12.51
C LYS A 31 1.20 5.04 -13.97
N LYS A 32 2.12 4.12 -14.20
CA LYS A 32 2.43 3.62 -15.56
C LYS A 32 1.21 2.97 -16.22
N LEU A 33 0.46 2.15 -15.50
CA LEU A 33 -0.74 1.49 -16.03
C LEU A 33 -1.85 2.50 -16.37
N LEU A 34 -1.97 3.57 -15.58
CA LEU A 34 -2.88 4.68 -15.85
C LEU A 34 -2.45 5.48 -17.09
N GLU A 35 -1.16 5.81 -17.21
CA GLU A 35 -0.59 6.51 -18.39
C GLU A 35 -0.79 5.70 -19.68
N GLN A 36 -0.67 4.37 -19.59
CA GLN A 36 -0.93 3.46 -20.71
C GLN A 36 -2.42 3.23 -21.00
N LYS A 37 -3.32 3.87 -20.24
CA LYS A 37 -4.78 3.71 -20.32
C LYS A 37 -5.26 2.26 -20.14
N ILE A 38 -4.46 1.43 -19.47
CA ILE A 38 -4.83 0.05 -19.10
C ILE A 38 -5.85 0.08 -17.95
N LEU A 39 -5.69 1.03 -17.02
CA LEU A 39 -6.61 1.28 -15.92
C LEU A 39 -7.39 2.57 -16.15
N SER A 40 -8.66 2.59 -15.73
CA SER A 40 -9.39 3.85 -15.58
C SER A 40 -8.90 4.61 -14.33
N PRO A 41 -9.09 5.93 -14.27
CA PRO A 41 -8.75 6.72 -13.09
C PRO A 41 -9.41 6.19 -11.80
N GLU A 42 -10.66 5.77 -11.86
CA GLU A 42 -11.44 5.27 -10.72
C GLU A 42 -10.85 3.96 -10.19
N ILE A 43 -10.54 3.02 -11.10
CA ILE A 43 -9.92 1.74 -10.74
C ILE A 43 -8.50 1.96 -10.20
N CYS A 44 -7.72 2.86 -10.82
CA CYS A 44 -6.39 3.21 -10.33
C CYS A 44 -6.43 3.76 -8.90
N GLN A 45 -7.41 4.62 -8.59
CA GLN A 45 -7.59 5.19 -7.26
C GLN A 45 -7.96 4.12 -6.23
N GLN A 46 -8.90 3.22 -6.56
CA GLN A 46 -9.30 2.12 -5.67
C GLN A 46 -8.12 1.20 -5.33
N ILE A 47 -7.31 0.84 -6.34
CA ILE A 47 -6.13 0.00 -6.11
C ILE A 47 -5.09 0.75 -5.28
N ASN A 48 -4.85 2.05 -5.53
CA ASN A 48 -3.92 2.85 -4.74
C ASN A 48 -4.32 2.89 -3.25
N VAL A 49 -5.60 3.08 -2.95
CA VAL A 49 -6.12 3.03 -1.56
C VAL A 49 -5.86 1.66 -0.93
N ALA A 50 -6.26 0.58 -1.60
CA ALA A 50 -6.05 -0.78 -1.07
C ALA A 50 -4.56 -1.11 -0.84
N VAL A 51 -3.67 -0.63 -1.71
CA VAL A 51 -2.22 -0.80 -1.56
C VAL A 51 -1.67 0.03 -0.41
N ALA A 52 -2.16 1.27 -0.22
CA ALA A 52 -1.79 2.12 0.92
C ALA A 52 -2.24 1.50 2.25
N GLU A 53 -3.43 0.89 2.30
CA GLU A 53 -3.93 0.17 3.48
C GLU A 53 -3.05 -1.03 3.82
N LYS A 54 -2.74 -1.86 2.81
CA LYS A 54 -1.90 -3.05 2.95
C LYS A 54 -0.53 -2.74 3.55
N TYR A 55 0.10 -1.66 3.10
CA TYR A 55 1.43 -1.25 3.58
C TYR A 55 1.37 -0.29 4.78
N GLY A 56 0.18 0.09 5.26
CA GLY A 56 0.02 1.00 6.40
C GLY A 56 0.57 2.41 6.14
N VAL A 57 0.59 2.84 4.87
CA VAL A 57 1.13 4.16 4.44
C VAL A 57 0.01 5.20 4.27
N LEU A 58 -1.24 4.81 4.54
CA LEU A 58 -2.35 5.75 4.75
C LEU A 58 -2.04 6.62 5.96
N ARG A 59 -1.35 7.73 5.72
CA ARG A 59 -1.41 8.86 6.64
C ARG A 59 -2.83 9.40 6.52
N LEU A 60 -3.66 9.10 7.52
CA LEU A 60 -4.84 9.90 7.83
C LEU A 60 -4.41 11.36 7.73
N ASN A 61 -4.97 12.06 6.75
CA ASN A 61 -4.80 13.49 6.59
C ASN A 61 -5.34 14.13 7.89
N ILE A 62 -4.44 14.66 8.74
CA ILE A 62 -4.80 15.53 9.87
C ILE A 62 -4.84 16.96 9.34
#